data_AF-A0A7C6ZN70-F1
#
_entry.id   AF-A0A7C6ZN70-F1
#
_cell.length_a   1.000
_cell.length_b   1.000
_cell.length_c   1.000
_cell.angle_alpha   90.00
_cell.angle_beta   90.00
_cell.angle_gamma   90.00
#
_symmetry.space_group_name_H-M   'P 1'
#
loop_
_entity.id
_entity.type
_entity.pdbx_description
1 polymer ?
#
loop_
_entity_poly.entity_id
_entity_poly.type
_entity_poly.pdbx_seq_one_letter_code
_entity_poly.pdbx_strand_id
1 'polypeptide(L)'
;MKYGDSIHRQVAVFKALAHETRLRLVEILAREGEKCVCELVDRVGFDQSTISKHLSVLKAAGVVGSRKERLNVIYGLRTPCVYQFIKCVDQMNGDKECVLACPGAQQGGEAGDVSISGPLPDGQGRAHLVGDESVPGNEQGKSCCKG
;
A
#
# COMPACT_ATOMS: atom_id res chain seq x y z
N MET A 1 35.26 16.59 9.05
CA MET A 1 33.95 15.92 8.92
C MET A 1 33.25 15.99 10.27
N LYS A 2 32.17 16.77 10.42
CA LYS A 2 31.50 16.97 11.72
C LYS A 2 30.28 16.05 11.84
N TYR A 3 30.24 15.26 12.90
CA TYR A 3 29.21 14.25 13.20
C TYR A 3 27.78 14.82 13.29
N GLY A 4 27.63 16.13 13.57
CA GLY A 4 26.33 16.80 13.67
C GLY A 4 25.52 16.83 12.36
N ASP A 5 26.16 16.87 11.20
CA ASP A 5 25.46 17.02 9.92
C ASP A 5 24.64 15.78 9.52
N SER A 6 24.95 14.61 10.08
CA SER A 6 24.22 13.37 9.81
C SER A 6 22.90 13.32 10.59
N ILE A 7 22.96 13.60 11.90
CA ILE A 7 21.77 13.63 12.76
C ILE A 7 20.81 14.73 12.32
N HIS A 8 21.31 15.92 11.95
CA HIS A 8 20.45 16.98 11.41
C HIS A 8 19.68 16.56 10.16
N ARG A 9 20.31 15.80 9.26
CA ARG A 9 19.63 15.25 8.07
C ARG A 9 18.58 14.20 8.45
N GLN A 10 18.91 13.28 9.35
CA GLN A 10 17.96 12.27 9.84
C GLN A 10 16.73 12.94 10.48
N VAL A 11 16.95 13.93 11.34
CA VAL A 11 15.87 14.70 11.97
C VAL A 11 14.98 15.40 10.93
N ALA A 12 15.56 15.96 9.86
CA ALA A 12 14.78 16.57 8.78
C ALA A 12 13.87 15.54 8.07
N VAL A 13 14.39 14.34 7.81
CA VAL A 13 13.61 13.24 7.22
C VAL A 13 12.47 12.83 8.16
N PHE A 14 12.75 12.60 9.44
CA PHE A 14 11.71 12.21 10.40
C PHE A 14 10.65 13.30 10.57
N LYS A 15 11.04 14.59 10.60
CA LYS A 15 10.09 15.71 10.62
C LYS A 15 9.20 15.74 9.36
N ALA A 16 9.77 15.43 8.20
CA ALA A 16 9.01 15.32 6.96
C ALA A 16 8.05 14.11 6.99
N LEU A 17 8.36 13.03 7.70
CA LEU A 17 7.47 11.88 7.84
C LEU A 17 6.42 12.04 8.94
N ALA A 18 6.65 12.87 9.96
CA ALA A 18 5.75 13.07 11.10
C ALA A 18 4.48 13.90 10.76
N HIS A 19 3.66 13.40 9.83
CA HIS A 19 2.36 13.97 9.48
C HIS A 19 1.48 12.93 8.80
N GLU A 20 0.23 12.83 9.22
CA GLU A 20 -0.74 11.82 8.77
C GLU A 20 -0.86 11.74 7.24
N THR A 21 -1.12 12.88 6.57
CA THR A 21 -1.29 12.93 5.12
C THR A 21 -0.04 12.50 4.37
N ARG A 22 1.14 12.80 4.92
CA ARG A 22 2.43 12.47 4.28
C ARG A 22 2.72 10.98 4.39
N LEU A 23 2.43 10.36 5.54
CA LEU A 23 2.51 8.91 5.70
C LEU A 23 1.53 8.19 4.77
N ARG A 24 0.30 8.70 4.64
CA ARG A 24 -0.71 8.14 3.73
C ARG A 24 -0.27 8.21 2.26
N LEU A 25 0.32 9.33 1.83
CA LEU A 25 0.93 9.45 0.50
C LEU A 25 2.06 8.45 0.28
N VAL A 26 2.94 8.28 1.27
CA VAL A 26 4.04 7.30 1.20
C VAL A 26 3.51 5.88 1.11
N GLU A 27 2.46 5.53 1.86
CA GLU A 27 1.83 4.21 1.80
C GLU A 27 1.22 3.92 0.43
N ILE A 28 0.46 4.87 -0.13
CA ILE A 28 -0.13 4.73 -1.47
C ILE A 28 0.97 4.51 -2.51
N LEU A 29 2.02 5.34 -2.48
CA LEU A 29 3.15 5.23 -3.42
C LEU A 29 3.95 3.92 -3.23
N ALA A 30 4.01 3.39 -2.00
CA ALA A 30 4.68 2.11 -1.72
C ALA A 30 3.87 0.90 -2.22
N ARG A 31 2.53 0.95 -2.14
CA ARG A 31 1.65 -0.18 -2.46
C ARG A 31 1.20 -0.18 -3.92
N GLU A 32 0.87 0.98 -4.45
CA GLU A 32 0.28 1.14 -5.80
C GLU A 32 1.29 1.60 -6.85
N GLY A 33 2.52 1.90 -6.43
CA GLY A 33 3.58 2.39 -7.30
C GLY A 33 3.48 3.88 -7.59
N GLU A 34 4.05 4.29 -8.72
CA GLU A 34 4.21 5.70 -9.07
C GLU A 34 2.90 6.30 -9.61
N LYS A 35 2.54 7.48 -9.14
CA LYS A 35 1.22 8.08 -9.35
C LYS A 35 1.30 9.56 -9.71
N CYS A 36 0.34 10.05 -10.49
CA CYS A 36 0.23 11.49 -10.74
C CYS A 36 -0.41 12.22 -9.55
N VAL A 37 -0.26 13.55 -9.48
CA VAL A 37 -0.87 14.36 -8.42
C VAL A 37 -2.39 14.20 -8.39
N CYS A 38 -3.04 14.12 -9.55
CA CYS A 38 -4.50 13.99 -9.64
C CYS A 38 -4.98 12.68 -9.00
N GLU A 39 -4.33 11.56 -9.30
CA GLU A 39 -4.63 10.26 -8.67
C GLU A 39 -4.41 10.30 -7.16
N LEU A 40 -3.37 10.98 -6.68
CA LEU A 40 -3.11 11.12 -5.24
C LEU A 40 -4.16 11.99 -4.55
N VAL A 41 -4.65 13.04 -5.21
CA VAL A 41 -5.77 13.87 -4.72
C VAL A 41 -7.03 13.01 -4.55
N ASP A 42 -7.38 12.21 -5.55
CA ASP A 42 -8.57 11.35 -5.52
C ASP A 42 -8.50 10.30 -4.39
N ARG A 43 -7.31 9.79 -4.07
CA ARG A 43 -7.12 8.76 -3.03
C ARG A 43 -7.09 9.28 -1.60
N VAL A 44 -6.57 10.49 -1.39
CA VAL A 44 -6.42 11.05 -0.05
C VAL A 44 -7.59 11.98 0.30
N GLY A 45 -8.29 12.53 -0.70
CA GLY A 45 -9.47 13.37 -0.50
C GLY A 45 -9.16 14.80 -0.06
N PHE A 46 -7.97 15.30 -0.37
CA PHE A 46 -7.57 16.70 -0.13
C PHE A 46 -7.34 17.45 -1.43
N ASP A 47 -7.45 18.78 -1.39
CA ASP A 47 -7.16 19.64 -2.53
C ASP A 47 -5.75 19.47 -3.09
N GLN A 48 -5.62 19.69 -4.41
CA GLN A 48 -4.37 19.58 -5.15
C GLN A 48 -3.25 20.46 -4.59
N SER A 49 -3.58 21.66 -4.09
CA SER A 49 -2.62 22.57 -3.47
C SER A 49 -1.99 21.98 -2.20
N THR A 50 -2.82 21.38 -1.34
CA THR A 50 -2.41 20.72 -0.10
C THR A 50 -1.52 19.51 -0.39
N ILE A 51 -1.93 18.64 -1.33
CA ILE A 51 -1.16 17.47 -1.72
C ILE A 51 0.18 17.87 -2.35
N SER A 52 0.20 18.85 -3.26
CA SER A 52 1.44 19.34 -3.89
C SER A 52 2.44 19.89 -2.86
N LYS A 53 1.93 20.61 -1.84
CA LYS A 53 2.76 21.11 -0.73
C LYS A 53 3.36 19.96 0.08
N HIS A 54 2.57 18.94 0.41
CA HIS A 54 3.05 17.75 1.11
C HIS A 54 4.10 16.98 0.30
N LEU A 55 3.88 16.79 -1.00
CA LEU A 55 4.83 16.15 -1.91
C LEU A 55 6.14 16.94 -2.03
N SER A 56 6.07 18.27 -2.02
CA SER A 56 7.25 19.13 -2.04
C SER A 56 8.11 18.96 -0.80
N VAL A 57 7.49 18.86 0.39
CA VAL A 57 8.20 18.58 1.65
C VAL A 57 8.84 17.19 1.63
N LEU A 58 8.11 16.17 1.18
CA LEU A 58 8.64 14.80 1.07
C LEU A 58 9.79 14.72 0.05
N LYS A 59 9.71 15.48 -1.05
CA LYS A 59 10.76 15.56 -2.07
C LYS A 59 12.01 16.25 -1.52
N ALA A 60 11.85 17.33 -0.77
CA ALA A 60 12.97 18.01 -0.11
C ALA A 60 13.68 17.10 0.91
N ALA A 61 12.93 16.22 1.58
CA ALA A 61 13.49 15.19 2.47
C ALA A 61 14.10 13.99 1.73
N GLY A 62 13.96 13.90 0.40
CA GLY A 62 14.50 12.82 -0.42
C GLY A 62 13.71 11.50 -0.37
N VAL A 63 12.56 11.47 0.31
CA VAL A 63 11.71 10.27 0.45
C VAL A 63 11.02 9.93 -0.87
N VAL A 64 10.53 10.95 -1.57
CA VAL A 64 9.86 10.80 -2.87
C VAL A 64 10.63 11.48 -3.99
N GLY A 65 10.47 10.95 -5.19
CA GLY A 65 10.97 11.48 -6.43
C GLY A 65 9.82 11.98 -7.28
N SER A 66 10.15 12.84 -8.24
CA SER A 66 9.21 13.30 -9.24
C SER A 66 9.86 13.18 -10.61
N ARG A 67 9.15 12.63 -11.59
CA ARG A 67 9.49 12.77 -13.01
C ARG A 67 8.39 13.52 -13.74
N LYS A 68 8.74 14.23 -14.80
CA LYS A 68 7.74 14.83 -15.69
C LYS A 68 7.45 13.84 -16.81
N GLU A 69 6.19 13.49 -16.98
CA GLU A 69 5.70 12.63 -18.05
C GLU A 69 4.64 13.39 -18.85
N ARG A 70 5.01 13.82 -20.06
CA ARG A 70 4.18 14.66 -20.93
C ARG A 70 3.70 15.93 -20.22
N LEU A 71 2.41 15.97 -19.88
CA LEU A 71 1.73 17.10 -19.23
C LEU A 71 1.66 16.94 -17.71
N ASN A 72 1.92 15.73 -17.19
CA ASN A 72 1.71 15.39 -15.79
C ASN A 72 3.06 15.20 -15.06
N VAL A 73 3.05 15.42 -13.75
CA VAL A 73 4.18 15.08 -12.88
C VAL A 73 3.82 13.82 -12.13
N ILE A 74 4.64 12.78 -12.33
CA ILE A 74 4.50 11.49 -11.68
C ILE A 74 5.44 11.45 -10.48
N TYR A 75 4.90 11.06 -9.34
CA TYR A 75 5.61 10.91 -8.08
C TYR A 75 5.82 9.44 -7.78
N GLY A 76 7.00 9.11 -7.26
CA GLY A 76 7.40 7.75 -6.91
C GLY A 76 8.19 7.71 -5.61
N LEU A 77 8.17 6.58 -4.93
CA LEU A 77 8.96 6.39 -3.71
C LEU A 77 10.43 6.15 -4.08
N ARG A 78 11.35 7.01 -3.64
CA ARG A 78 12.80 6.82 -3.89
C ARG A 78 13.44 5.90 -2.86
N THR A 79 12.87 5.84 -1.67
CA THR A 79 13.47 5.16 -0.52
C THR A 79 12.48 4.12 0.03
N PRO A 80 12.39 2.93 -0.60
CA PRO A 80 11.44 1.90 -0.19
C PRO A 80 11.71 1.37 1.24
N CYS A 81 12.94 1.48 1.74
CA CYS A 81 13.26 1.10 3.13
C CYS A 81 12.55 1.97 4.18
N VAL A 82 12.14 3.20 3.86
CA VAL A 82 11.33 4.03 4.76
C VAL A 82 9.96 3.39 4.99
N TYR A 83 9.37 2.76 3.98
CA TYR A 83 8.10 2.06 4.13
C TYR A 83 8.22 0.85 5.05
N GLN A 84 9.32 0.10 4.96
CA GLN A 84 9.60 -1.02 5.88
C GLN A 84 9.75 -0.54 7.32
N PHE A 85 10.39 0.61 7.53
CA PHE A 85 10.49 1.22 8.86
C PHE A 85 9.11 1.60 9.42
N ILE A 86 8.25 2.23 8.62
CA ILE A 86 6.89 2.59 9.04
C ILE A 86 6.11 1.33 9.45
N LYS A 87 6.17 0.25 8.65
CA LYS A 87 5.56 -1.04 9.00
C LYS A 87 6.09 -1.62 10.31
N CYS A 88 7.40 -1.51 10.55
CA CYS A 88 8.01 -1.95 11.80
C CYS A 88 7.46 -1.13 13.00
N VAL A 89 7.28 0.18 12.83
CA VAL A 89 6.70 1.04 13.88
C VAL A 89 5.24 0.67 14.16
N ASP A 90 4.45 0.35 13.16
CA ASP A 90 3.07 -0.11 13.35
C ASP A 90 3.02 -1.40 14.18
N GLN A 91 3.98 -2.31 13.98
CA GLN A 91 4.11 -3.54 14.77
C GLN A 91 4.50 -3.28 16.22
N MET A 92 5.22 -2.18 16.52
CA MET A 92 5.57 -1.83 17.91
C MET A 92 4.37 -1.29 18.70
N ASN A 93 3.41 -0.67 18.02
CA ASN A 93 2.23 -0.05 18.64
C ASN A 93 1.00 -0.98 18.68
N GLY A 94 1.11 -2.17 18.09
CA GLY A 94 0.02 -3.12 17.92
C GLY A 94 0.16 -4.38 18.79
N ASP A 95 -0.46 -4.38 19.96
CA ASP A 95 -0.98 -5.62 20.54
C ASP A 95 -2.15 -6.10 19.65
N LYS A 96 -1.88 -6.99 18.68
CA LYS A 96 -2.72 -8.09 18.15
C LYS A 96 -2.31 -8.50 16.74
N GLU A 97 -2.05 -9.81 16.61
CA GLU A 97 -1.50 -10.57 15.49
C GLU A 97 -0.04 -10.26 15.12
N CYS A 98 0.86 -10.76 15.98
CA CYS A 98 2.17 -11.24 15.55
C CYS A 98 2.00 -12.33 14.47
N VAL A 99 1.69 -11.93 13.23
CA VAL A 99 2.07 -12.72 12.06
C VAL A 99 3.51 -12.31 11.76
N LEU A 100 4.40 -12.89 12.54
CA LEU A 100 5.83 -12.87 12.35
C LEU A 100 6.14 -13.29 10.91
N ALA A 101 6.41 -12.31 10.05
CA ALA A 101 7.53 -12.46 9.13
C ALA A 101 8.80 -12.09 9.91
N CYS A 102 9.20 -12.99 10.83
CA CYS A 102 10.61 -13.09 11.18
C CYS A 102 11.39 -13.18 9.86
N PRO A 103 12.44 -12.38 9.63
CA PRO A 103 13.32 -12.52 8.47
C PRO A 103 14.22 -13.77 8.60
N GLY A 104 13.59 -14.93 8.79
CA GLY A 104 14.17 -16.26 8.90
C GLY A 104 13.26 -17.37 8.34
N ALA A 105 12.19 -17.03 7.60
CA ALA A 105 11.43 -18.01 6.81
C ALA A 105 11.99 -18.07 5.39
N GLN A 106 12.85 -19.05 5.17
CA GLN A 106 13.39 -19.43 3.88
C GLN A 106 12.26 -20.00 2.99
N GLN A 107 12.09 -19.45 1.79
CA GLN A 107 11.51 -20.20 0.66
C GLN A 107 12.39 -19.96 -0.56
N GLY A 108 13.29 -20.92 -0.79
CA GLY A 108 13.71 -21.26 -2.14
C GLY A 108 12.53 -21.90 -2.87
N GLY A 109 12.46 -21.66 -4.16
CA GLY A 109 11.43 -22.17 -5.04
C GLY A 109 11.61 -21.56 -6.42
N GLU A 110 12.37 -22.26 -7.25
CA GLU A 110 12.61 -21.97 -8.65
C GLU A 110 11.28 -21.92 -9.41
N ALA A 111 11.08 -20.88 -10.22
CA ALA A 111 10.14 -20.93 -11.33
C ALA A 111 10.94 -20.63 -12.60
N GLY A 112 11.74 -21.63 -13.00
CA GLY A 112 12.14 -21.76 -14.39
C GLY A 112 10.98 -22.34 -15.21
N ASP A 113 11.02 -22.03 -16.50
CA ASP A 113 10.59 -22.91 -17.60
C ASP A 113 9.07 -23.08 -17.87
N VAL A 114 8.65 -22.27 -18.85
CA VAL A 114 7.66 -22.46 -19.93
C VAL A 114 6.84 -23.77 -19.99
N SER A 115 5.54 -23.65 -20.34
CA SER A 115 4.95 -24.27 -21.54
C SER A 115 3.47 -23.95 -21.74
N ILE A 116 3.17 -23.44 -22.94
CA ILE A 116 1.84 -23.43 -23.57
C ILE A 116 1.57 -24.84 -24.10
N SER A 117 0.38 -25.42 -23.85
CA SER A 117 -0.26 -26.48 -24.66
C SER A 117 -1.67 -26.80 -24.10
N GLY A 118 -2.70 -26.81 -24.95
CA GLY A 118 -4.11 -27.16 -24.63
C GLY A 118 -4.35 -28.67 -24.39
N PRO A 119 -5.57 -29.25 -24.54
CA PRO A 119 -6.77 -28.72 -25.19
C PRO A 119 -8.07 -28.74 -24.34
N LEU A 120 -9.07 -28.07 -24.89
CA LEU A 120 -10.49 -28.05 -24.54
C LEU A 120 -11.09 -29.47 -24.47
N PRO A 121 -11.91 -29.82 -23.47
CA PRO A 121 -12.86 -30.92 -23.60
C PRO A 121 -14.25 -30.41 -24.00
N ASP A 122 -14.70 -30.88 -25.16
CA ASP A 122 -16.08 -30.87 -25.61
C ASP A 122 -16.99 -31.71 -24.68
N GLY A 123 -18.26 -31.28 -24.57
CA GLY A 123 -19.36 -32.25 -24.55
C GLY A 123 -20.10 -32.49 -23.23
N GLN A 124 -21.34 -31.99 -23.21
CA GLN A 124 -22.53 -32.61 -22.61
C GLN A 124 -22.66 -32.70 -21.07
N GLY A 125 -23.31 -31.69 -20.48
CA GLY A 125 -23.87 -31.77 -19.12
C GLY A 125 -25.09 -30.86 -18.98
N ARG A 126 -26.28 -31.45 -19.09
CA ARG A 126 -27.60 -30.80 -19.05
C ARG A 126 -27.90 -30.31 -17.62
N ALA A 127 -27.81 -29.01 -17.35
CA ALA A 127 -28.29 -28.45 -16.08
C ALA A 127 -29.81 -28.17 -16.18
N HIS A 128 -30.56 -28.86 -15.33
CA HIS A 128 -32.01 -28.80 -15.20
C HIS A 128 -32.43 -27.51 -14.48
N LEU A 129 -33.45 -26.82 -14.99
CA LEU A 129 -34.08 -25.67 -14.35
C LEU A 129 -35.18 -26.15 -13.37
N VAL A 130 -35.04 -25.75 -12.11
CA VAL A 130 -36.10 -25.60 -11.10
C VAL A 130 -35.70 -24.33 -10.36
N GLY A 131 -36.51 -23.31 -10.17
CA GLY A 131 -37.94 -23.27 -9.89
C GLY A 131 -38.07 -22.37 -8.65
N ASP A 132 -38.77 -21.26 -8.82
CA ASP A 132 -39.03 -20.15 -7.89
C ASP A 132 -39.35 -20.56 -6.44
N GLU A 133 -38.74 -19.90 -5.44
CA GLU A 133 -39.39 -19.66 -4.14
C GLU A 133 -38.71 -18.52 -3.35
N SER A 134 -39.30 -17.33 -3.48
CA SER A 134 -39.73 -16.41 -2.42
C SER A 134 -38.96 -16.27 -1.08
N VAL A 135 -38.58 -15.02 -0.80
CA VAL A 135 -38.12 -14.40 0.47
C VAL A 135 -39.23 -14.41 1.54
N PRO A 136 -38.94 -14.59 2.86
CA PRO A 136 -38.94 -13.43 3.78
C PRO A 136 -37.98 -13.51 5.01
N GLY A 137 -37.44 -12.34 5.39
CA GLY A 137 -37.60 -11.75 6.74
C GLY A 137 -36.68 -12.15 7.93
N ASN A 138 -35.99 -11.13 8.46
CA ASN A 138 -35.57 -10.89 9.88
C ASN A 138 -34.40 -11.77 10.42
N GLU A 139 -33.62 -11.48 11.47
CA GLU A 139 -33.63 -10.54 12.60
C GLU A 139 -32.18 -10.22 13.03
N GLN A 140 -32.06 -9.28 13.96
CA GLN A 140 -30.84 -8.74 14.57
C GLN A 140 -30.21 -9.70 15.59
N GLY A 141 -28.89 -9.63 15.78
CA GLY A 141 -28.18 -10.22 16.93
C GLY A 141 -26.68 -9.93 16.85
N LYS A 142 -26.19 -8.78 17.31
CA LYS A 142 -25.67 -8.50 18.68
C LYS A 142 -24.66 -9.54 19.22
N SER A 143 -23.50 -8.98 19.62
CA SER A 143 -22.68 -9.42 20.77
C SER A 143 -21.77 -10.64 20.59
N CYS A 144 -20.48 -10.38 20.33
CA CYS A 144 -19.40 -11.32 20.70
C CYS A 144 -18.17 -10.55 21.22
N CYS A 145 -18.31 -9.95 22.41
CA CYS A 145 -17.18 -9.55 23.25
C CYS A 145 -17.45 -10.05 24.67
N LYS A 146 -17.01 -11.28 24.97
CA LYS A 146 -16.70 -11.80 26.32
C LYS A 146 -15.78 -13.01 26.16
N GLY A 147 -14.62 -12.95 26.81
CA GLY A 147 -13.60 -13.99 26.83
C GLY A 147 -12.30 -13.39 27.33
#